data_AF-A0A379S5N5-F1
#
_entry.id   AF-A0A379S5N5-F1
#
_cell.length_a   1.000
_cell.length_b   1.000
_cell.length_c   1.000
_cell.angle_alpha   90.00
_cell.angle_beta   90.00
_cell.angle_gamma   90.00
#
_symmetry.space_group_name_H-M   'P 1'
#
loop_
_entity.id
_entity.type
_entity.pdbx_description
1 polymer ?
#
loop_
_entity_poly.entity_id
_entity_poly.type
_entity_poly.pdbx_seq_one_letter_code
_entity_poly.pdbx_strand_id
1 'polypeptide(L)' 'MGRKFKILSPTAILGYGFPEESFRKAMEESPDLIAVDAGSSDPGPHYLGQVNPYRSGRGKTRSALYDYRRR' A
#
# COMPACT_ATOMS: atom_id res chain seq x y z
N MET A 1 18.18 16.03 18.92
CA MET A 1 17.71 15.36 17.69
C MET A 1 16.45 14.58 18.03
N GLY A 2 15.31 14.84 17.38
CA GLY A 2 14.05 14.11 17.63
C GLY A 2 14.05 12.71 17.01
N ARG A 3 13.28 11.78 17.58
CA ARG A 3 13.09 10.43 17.01
C ARG A 3 12.38 10.53 15.65
N LYS A 4 12.93 9.89 14.61
CA LYS A 4 12.31 9.79 13.29
C LYS A 4 11.10 8.83 13.35
N PHE A 5 10.07 9.12 12.55
CA PHE A 5 8.88 8.26 12.42
C PHE A 5 8.80 7.73 11.00
N LYS A 6 8.90 6.41 10.85
CA LYS A 6 9.00 5.72 9.56
C LYS A 6 7.64 5.18 9.14
N ILE A 7 7.20 5.54 7.93
CA ILE A 7 5.93 5.07 7.37
C ILE A 7 6.23 4.23 6.14
N LEU A 8 5.66 3.01 6.11
CA LEU A 8 5.70 2.10 4.99
C LEU A 8 4.36 2.14 4.23
N SER A 9 4.41 2.46 2.93
CA SER A 9 3.29 2.31 2.01
C SER A 9 3.61 1.21 0.98
N PRO A 10 3.15 -0.03 1.21
CA PRO A 10 3.56 -1.18 0.41
C PRO A 10 2.86 -1.23 -0.95
N THR A 11 1.67 -0.65 -1.06
CA THR A 11 0.86 -0.63 -2.29
C THR A 11 0.14 0.70 -2.42
N ALA A 12 -0.23 1.07 -3.66
CA ALA A 12 -0.89 2.33 -3.94
C ALA A 12 -2.32 2.40 -3.37
N ILE A 13 -3.02 1.26 -3.36
CA ILE A 13 -4.42 1.13 -2.95
C ILE A 13 -4.65 -0.33 -2.51
N LEU A 14 -5.51 -0.54 -1.52
CA LEU A 14 -5.79 -1.86 -0.97
C LEU A 14 -6.26 -2.82 -2.08
N GLY A 15 -5.74 -4.04 -2.04
CA GLY A 15 -6.09 -5.10 -3.02
C GLY A 15 -5.28 -5.11 -4.32
N TYR A 16 -4.41 -4.11 -4.59
CA TYR A 16 -3.64 -4.07 -5.84
C TYR A 16 -2.37 -4.95 -5.84
N GLY A 17 -2.05 -5.56 -4.71
CA GLY A 17 -0.83 -6.35 -4.52
C GLY A 17 0.43 -5.48 -4.43
N PHE A 18 1.54 -6.13 -4.06
CA PHE A 18 2.86 -5.53 -3.95
C PHE A 18 3.94 -6.61 -4.04
N PRO A 19 5.20 -6.27 -4.36
CA PRO A 19 6.29 -7.23 -4.33
C PRO A 19 6.62 -7.66 -2.90
N GLU A 20 6.50 -8.96 -2.60
CA GLU A 20 6.76 -9.52 -1.26
C GLU A 20 8.21 -9.28 -0.80
N GLU A 21 9.17 -9.37 -1.72
CA GLU A 21 10.58 -9.09 -1.44
C GLU A 21 10.80 -7.64 -0.98
N SER A 22 10.15 -6.67 -1.65
CA SER A 22 10.22 -5.26 -1.25
C SER A 22 9.58 -5.03 0.11
N PHE A 23 8.48 -5.71 0.40
CA PHE A 23 7.83 -5.64 1.70
C PHE A 23 8.72 -6.18 2.82
N ARG A 24 9.35 -7.36 2.62
CA ARG A 24 10.29 -7.93 3.60
C ARG A 24 11.46 -7.00 3.90
N LYS A 25 12.10 -6.45 2.87
CA LYS A 25 13.18 -5.46 3.03
C LYS A 25 12.73 -4.23 3.80
N ALA A 26 11.53 -3.73 3.52
CA ALA A 26 10.98 -2.58 4.24
C ALA A 26 10.63 -2.90 5.70
N MET A 27 10.29 -4.15 6.02
CA MET A 27 10.05 -4.59 7.40
C MET A 27 11.33 -4.67 8.23
N GLU A 28 12.48 -4.98 7.62
CA GLU A 28 13.79 -4.95 8.29
C GLU A 28 14.12 -3.55 8.83
N GLU A 29 13.66 -2.51 8.15
CA GLU A 29 13.76 -1.13 8.59
C GLU A 29 12.85 -0.78 9.77
N SER A 30 12.08 -1.71 10.34
CA SER A 30 11.22 -1.49 11.52
C SER A 30 10.36 -0.22 11.43
N PRO A 31 9.41 -0.15 10.47
CA PRO A 31 8.53 1.00 10.32
C PRO A 31 7.62 1.17 11.54
N ASP A 32 7.32 2.41 11.91
CA ASP A 32 6.40 2.72 13.01
C ASP A 32 4.92 2.60 12.59
N LEU A 33 4.65 2.70 11.28
CA LEU A 33 3.31 2.63 10.71
C LEU A 33 3.36 2.01 9.30
N ILE A 34 2.40 1.13 9.03
CA ILE A 34 2.08 0.68 7.67
C ILE A 34 0.74 1.32 7.29
N ALA A 35 0.72 2.06 6.18
CA ALA A 35 -0.48 2.77 5.73
C ALA A 35 -0.74 2.49 4.24
N VAL A 36 -2.00 2.30 3.88
CA VAL A 36 -2.46 2.00 2.51
C VAL A 36 -3.73 2.80 2.25
N ASP A 37 -3.89 3.31 1.04
CA ASP A 37 -5.16 3.92 0.60
C ASP A 37 -6.25 2.84 0.53
N ALA A 38 -7.38 3.05 1.21
CA ALA A 38 -8.49 2.09 1.21
C ALA A 38 -9.14 1.94 -0.16
N GLY A 39 -9.00 2.94 -1.04
CA GLY A 39 -9.66 2.96 -2.33
C GLY A 39 -11.14 3.31 -2.27
N SER A 40 -11.76 3.37 -3.45
CA SER A 40 -13.22 3.42 -3.55
C SER A 40 -13.80 2.01 -3.41
N SER A 41 -14.82 1.85 -2.59
CA SER A 41 -15.61 0.61 -2.52
C SER A 41 -16.54 0.44 -3.73
N ASP A 42 -16.84 1.52 -4.44
CA ASP A 42 -17.60 1.49 -5.70
C ASP A 42 -16.63 1.75 -6.86
N PRO A 43 -16.14 0.70 -7.56
CA PRO A 43 -15.36 0.86 -8.78
C PRO A 43 -16.22 1.41 -9.95
N GLY A 44 -17.46 1.79 -9.68
CA GLY A 44 -18.42 2.39 -10.58
C GLY A 44 -19.57 1.41 -10.91
N PRO A 45 -20.72 1.93 -11.38
CA PRO A 45 -21.91 1.14 -11.67
C PRO A 45 -21.66 0.01 -12.69
N HIS A 46 -20.62 0.14 -13.50
CA HIS A 46 -20.18 -0.88 -14.44
C HIS A 46 -19.86 -2.22 -13.76
N TYR A 47 -19.36 -2.26 -12.52
CA TYR A 47 -18.95 -3.48 -11.83
C TYR A 47 -20.00 -4.03 -10.84
N LEU A 48 -21.08 -3.28 -10.58
CA LEU A 48 -22.18 -3.74 -9.74
C LEU A 48 -22.98 -4.83 -10.48
N GLY A 49 -22.95 -6.07 -9.97
CA GLY A 49 -23.64 -7.22 -10.56
C GLY A 49 -22.79 -8.11 -11.47
N GLN A 50 -21.49 -7.81 -11.65
CA GLN A 50 -20.57 -8.70 -12.35
C GLN A 50 -19.98 -9.74 -11.39
N VAL A 51 -19.88 -11.00 -11.85
CA VAL A 51 -19.33 -12.13 -11.07
C VAL A 51 -17.84 -11.93 -10.75
N ASN A 52 -17.16 -11.04 -11.47
CA ASN A 52 -15.73 -10.75 -11.28
C ASN A 52 -15.55 -9.37 -10.62
N PRO A 53 -15.31 -9.31 -9.30
CA PRO A 53 -15.06 -8.05 -8.61
C PRO A 53 -13.80 -7.38 -9.15
N TYR A 54 -13.73 -6.06 -9.04
CA TYR A 54 -12.63 -5.26 -9.57
C TYR A 54 -11.27 -5.76 -9.02
N ARG A 55 -10.51 -6.36 -9.95
CA ARG A 55 -9.08 -6.73 -9.91
C ARG A 55 -8.69 -8.00 -9.12
N SER A 56 -8.45 -9.08 -9.87
CA SER A 56 -7.50 -10.15 -9.55
C SER A 56 -6.29 -10.07 -10.49
N GLY A 57 -5.16 -9.51 -10.07
CA GLY A 57 -3.97 -9.48 -10.94
C GLY A 57 -2.75 -8.83 -10.32
N ARG A 58 -1.63 -9.56 -10.33
CA ARG A 58 -0.28 -9.19 -9.86
C ARG A 58 0.09 -7.74 -10.22
N GLY A 59 -0.06 -6.81 -9.27
CA GLY A 59 0.41 -5.44 -9.40
C GLY A 59 1.93 -5.34 -9.27
N LYS A 60 2.58 -4.84 -10.32
CA LYS A 60 3.96 -4.32 -10.23
C LYS A 60 3.87 -2.90 -9.68
N THR A 61 4.22 -2.70 -8.41
CA THR A 61 4.31 -1.35 -7.83
C THR A 61 5.61 -1.24 -7.03
N ARG A 62 6.41 -0.21 -7.34
CA ARG A 62 7.66 0.10 -6.64
C ARG A 62 7.34 0.56 -5.22
N SER A 63 7.96 -0.06 -4.21
CA SER A 63 7.87 0.37 -2.81
C SER A 63 8.58 1.71 -2.61
N ALA A 64 7.90 2.69 -2.02
CA ALA A 64 8.49 3.95 -1.60
C ALA A 64 8.50 4.03 -0.07
N LEU A 65 9.68 4.21 0.52
CA LEU A 65 9.86 4.51 1.94
C LEU A 65 9.87 6.04 2.12
N TYR A 66 9.07 6.54 3.07
CA TYR A 66 8.99 7.97 3.38
C TYR A 66 9.48 8.24 4.82
N ASP A 67 10.34 9.25 5.00
CA ASP A 67 10.85 9.70 6.31
C ASP A 67 10.08 10.97 6.74
N TYR A 68 9.14 10.84 7.68
CA TYR A 68 8.33 11.96 8.13
C TYR A 68 8.96 12.63 9.36
N ARG A 69 9.32 13.91 9.23
CA ARG A 69 9.94 14.70 10.30
C ARG A 69 8.86 15.53 11.00
N ARG A 70 8.50 15.18 12.25
CA ARG A 70 7.68 16.06 13.10
C ARG A 70 8.45 17.36 13.34
N ARG A 71 7.84 18.49 12.98
CA ARG A 71 8.26 19.83 13.43
C ARG A 71 7.83 20.04 14.87
#